data_AF-A0A9Q8SNJ8-F1
#
_entry.id   AF-A0A9Q8SNJ8-F1
#
_cell.length_a   1.000
_cell.length_b   1.000
_cell.length_c   1.000
_cell.angle_alpha   90.00
_cell.angle_beta   90.00
_cell.angle_gamma   90.00
#
_symmetry.space_group_name_H-M   'P 1'
#
loop_
_entity.id
_entity.type
_entity.pdbx_description
1 polymer ?
#
loop_
_entity_poly.entity_id
_entity_poly.type
_entity_poly.pdbx_seq_one_letter_code
_entity_poly.pdbx_strand_id
1 'polypeptide(L)'
;MASTLPPPAGSLISGLVFEGKPYDVTRDDPLRVFQQNVSRVRAYIEKRLADFDGLGTLVELKLGDGSEYLSPPIFIDSTSTSAALLDNIPDDVQPGVTVNIMPEYILDVIEGRMHAVHAFGKRAKPPCRGSFPMCFALGGRPQSVVNADKLDPQDLPKPTEDAEQIKRDLQKWGYAMVKNALSADQVEILKAAVE
;
A
#
# COMPACT_ATOMS: atom_id res chain seq x y z
N MET A 1 -18.24 10.78 7.86
CA MET A 1 -19.57 10.21 7.52
C MET A 1 -19.34 8.77 7.15
N ALA A 2 -19.76 7.85 8.01
CA ALA A 2 -19.76 6.43 7.72
C ALA A 2 -20.63 6.20 6.48
N SER A 3 -20.07 5.53 5.47
CA SER A 3 -20.85 5.10 4.33
C SER A 3 -21.69 3.91 4.79
N THR A 4 -22.86 4.18 5.37
CA THR A 4 -23.91 3.18 5.52
C THR A 4 -24.51 2.94 4.15
N LEU A 5 -23.78 2.24 3.29
CA LEU A 5 -24.42 1.59 2.17
C LEU A 5 -25.45 0.62 2.76
N PRO A 6 -26.72 0.67 2.29
CA PRO A 6 -27.70 -0.31 2.71
C PRO A 6 -27.16 -1.71 2.37
N PRO A 7 -27.53 -2.74 3.18
CA PRO A 7 -27.16 -4.11 2.86
C PRO A 7 -27.55 -4.42 1.40
N PRO A 8 -26.68 -5.10 0.63
CA PRO A 8 -26.93 -5.35 -0.77
C PRO A 8 -28.30 -6.00 -0.92
N ALA A 9 -29.17 -5.39 -1.73
CA ALA A 9 -30.45 -5.98 -2.04
C ALA A 9 -30.22 -7.36 -2.64
N GLY A 10 -31.03 -8.35 -2.23
CA GLY A 10 -31.00 -9.68 -2.82
C GLY A 10 -31.07 -9.59 -4.34
N SER A 11 -30.38 -10.50 -5.04
CA SER A 11 -30.32 -10.48 -6.50
C SER A 11 -31.72 -10.34 -7.11
N LEU A 12 -31.88 -9.33 -7.96
CA LEU A 12 -33.13 -9.08 -8.70
C LEU A 12 -33.40 -10.16 -9.77
N ILE A 13 -32.44 -11.07 -9.99
CA ILE A 13 -32.51 -12.13 -11.00
C ILE A 13 -32.55 -13.48 -10.29
N SER A 14 -33.65 -14.22 -10.46
CA SER A 14 -33.79 -15.59 -9.97
C SER A 14 -32.65 -16.48 -10.46
N GLY A 15 -31.98 -17.16 -9.54
CA GLY A 15 -30.85 -18.07 -9.82
C GLY A 15 -29.46 -17.43 -9.73
N LEU A 16 -29.37 -16.10 -9.61
CA LEU A 16 -28.11 -15.38 -9.48
C LEU A 16 -27.80 -15.18 -7.99
N VAL A 17 -27.38 -16.27 -7.34
CA VAL A 17 -27.08 -16.31 -5.90
C VAL A 17 -25.59 -16.09 -5.68
N PHE A 18 -25.25 -15.02 -4.96
CA PHE A 18 -23.87 -14.69 -4.63
C PHE A 18 -23.44 -15.21 -3.25
N GLU A 19 -24.33 -15.85 -2.50
CA GLU A 19 -24.02 -16.42 -1.21
C GLU A 19 -22.83 -17.39 -1.29
N GLY A 20 -21.82 -17.16 -0.44
CA GLY A 20 -20.62 -17.99 -0.38
C GLY A 20 -19.65 -17.81 -1.56
N LYS A 21 -19.81 -16.77 -2.39
CA LYS A 21 -18.79 -16.36 -3.35
C LYS A 21 -17.69 -15.54 -2.66
N PRO A 22 -16.46 -15.46 -3.22
CA PRO A 22 -15.35 -14.73 -2.60
C PRO A 22 -15.58 -13.23 -2.36
N TYR A 23 -16.59 -12.65 -3.01
CA TYR A 23 -16.99 -11.25 -2.90
C TYR A 23 -18.28 -11.05 -2.09
N ASP A 24 -18.83 -12.11 -1.50
CA ASP A 24 -19.94 -12.05 -0.55
C ASP A 24 -19.41 -11.70 0.85
N VAL A 25 -19.30 -10.40 1.09
CA VAL A 25 -18.87 -9.84 2.38
C VAL A 25 -19.99 -9.78 3.43
N THR A 26 -21.20 -10.26 3.10
CA THR A 26 -22.36 -10.16 4.00
C THR A 26 -22.27 -11.08 5.22
N ARG A 27 -21.43 -12.12 5.13
CA ARG A 27 -21.23 -13.11 6.19
C ARG A 27 -20.07 -12.78 7.12
N ASP A 28 -19.20 -11.86 6.70
CA ASP A 28 -18.02 -11.49 7.47
C ASP A 28 -18.36 -10.33 8.40
N ASP A 29 -18.11 -10.51 9.69
CA ASP A 29 -18.16 -9.41 10.66
C ASP A 29 -17.09 -8.37 10.28
N PRO A 30 -17.47 -7.14 9.88
CA PRO A 30 -16.52 -6.12 9.44
C PRO A 30 -15.46 -5.79 10.49
N LEU A 31 -15.83 -5.82 11.78
CA LEU A 31 -14.89 -5.55 12.87
C LEU A 31 -13.87 -6.67 13.00
N ARG A 32 -14.31 -7.92 12.85
CA ARG A 32 -13.42 -9.10 12.83
C ARG A 32 -12.45 -9.04 11.65
N VAL A 33 -12.94 -8.71 10.45
CA VAL A 33 -12.07 -8.54 9.26
C VAL A 33 -11.05 -7.44 9.49
N PHE A 34 -11.47 -6.31 10.04
CA PHE A 34 -10.57 -5.22 10.41
C PHE A 34 -9.48 -5.70 11.39
N GLN A 35 -9.84 -6.37 12.48
CA GLN A 35 -8.88 -6.88 13.48
C GLN A 35 -7.90 -7.90 12.89
N GLN A 36 -8.37 -8.76 11.99
CA GLN A 36 -7.51 -9.68 11.25
C GLN A 36 -6.54 -8.93 10.34
N ASN A 37 -7.01 -7.91 9.61
CA ASN A 37 -6.17 -7.10 8.76
C ASN A 37 -5.13 -6.31 9.56
N VAL A 38 -5.50 -5.75 10.72
CA VAL A 38 -4.56 -5.11 11.67
C VAL A 38 -3.46 -6.08 12.08
N SER A 39 -3.84 -7.31 12.47
CA SER A 39 -2.88 -8.34 12.89
C SER A 39 -1.91 -8.71 11.76
N ARG A 40 -2.43 -8.83 10.52
CA ARG A 40 -1.61 -9.13 9.34
C ARG A 40 -0.63 -8.01 9.01
N VAL A 41 -1.05 -6.74 9.11
CA VAL A 41 -0.16 -5.59 8.91
C VAL A 41 0.92 -5.54 9.99
N ARG A 42 0.58 -5.75 11.26
CA ARG A 42 1.55 -5.81 12.37
C ARG A 42 2.59 -6.90 12.15
N ALA A 43 2.15 -8.12 11.84
CA ALA A 43 3.04 -9.24 11.56
C ALA A 43 3.95 -8.97 10.34
N TYR A 44 3.46 -8.26 9.32
CA TYR A 44 4.28 -7.83 8.19
C TYR A 44 5.38 -6.86 8.63
N ILE A 45 5.03 -5.84 9.41
CA ILE A 45 5.98 -4.83 9.91
C ILE A 45 7.05 -5.50 10.78
N GLU A 46 6.66 -6.39 11.70
CA GLU A 46 7.58 -7.14 12.55
C GLU A 46 8.55 -7.99 11.72
N LYS A 47 8.03 -8.72 10.72
CA LYS A 47 8.84 -9.59 9.85
C LYS A 47 9.79 -8.80 8.95
N ARG A 48 9.41 -7.59 8.55
CA ARG A 48 10.13 -6.75 7.59
C ARG A 48 10.57 -5.43 8.21
N LEU A 49 10.91 -5.44 9.49
CA LEU A 49 11.28 -4.23 10.23
C LEU A 49 12.48 -3.50 9.61
N ALA A 50 13.44 -4.26 9.06
CA ALA A 50 14.59 -3.71 8.34
C ALA A 50 14.20 -2.86 7.11
N ASP A 51 13.02 -3.08 6.52
CA ASP A 51 12.53 -2.23 5.44
C ASP A 51 12.17 -0.83 5.92
N PHE A 52 12.14 -0.57 7.22
CA PHE A 52 11.93 0.75 7.82
C PHE A 52 13.22 1.43 8.24
N ASP A 53 14.40 0.81 8.11
CA ASP A 53 15.71 1.37 8.51
C ASP A 53 16.05 2.67 7.77
N GLY A 54 16.73 3.64 8.38
CA GLY A 54 17.19 4.83 7.66
C GLY A 54 16.09 5.74 7.11
N LEU A 55 14.85 5.65 7.61
CA LEU A 55 13.86 6.73 7.43
C LEU A 55 14.27 8.01 8.17
N GLY A 56 15.13 7.92 9.19
CA GLY A 56 15.66 9.06 9.93
C GLY A 56 14.61 9.79 10.77
N THR A 57 13.49 9.11 11.08
CA THR A 57 12.36 9.70 11.80
C THR A 57 11.67 8.64 12.65
N LEU A 58 10.98 9.12 13.69
CA LEU A 58 9.93 8.38 14.37
C LEU A 58 8.64 8.44 13.55
N VAL A 59 7.98 7.29 13.38
CA VAL A 59 6.71 7.16 12.68
C VAL A 59 5.61 6.70 13.64
N GLU A 60 4.46 7.36 13.58
CA GLU A 60 3.22 6.95 14.21
C GLU A 60 2.23 6.50 13.12
N LEU A 61 2.01 5.18 13.02
CA LEU A 61 1.06 4.57 12.11
C LEU A 61 -0.22 4.19 12.87
N LYS A 62 -1.34 4.83 12.50
CA LYS A 62 -2.68 4.51 13.00
C LYS A 62 -3.38 3.65 11.95
N LEU A 63 -3.86 2.48 12.38
CA LEU A 63 -4.65 1.60 11.52
C LEU A 63 -6.12 1.81 11.83
N GLY A 64 -6.88 2.28 10.84
CA GLY A 64 -8.28 2.62 11.04
C GLY A 64 -8.80 3.77 10.20
N ASP A 65 -10.05 4.13 10.46
CA ASP A 65 -10.74 5.27 9.84
C ASP A 65 -10.71 6.52 10.73
N GLY A 66 -10.26 6.36 11.98
CA GLY A 66 -10.24 7.40 13.01
C GLY A 66 -11.57 7.57 13.75
N SER A 67 -12.52 6.66 13.55
CA SER A 67 -13.83 6.68 14.21
C SER A 67 -14.25 5.29 14.71
N GLU A 68 -14.79 4.45 13.84
CA GLU A 68 -15.42 3.17 14.20
C GLU A 68 -14.38 2.04 14.23
N TYR A 69 -13.41 2.11 13.32
CA TYR A 69 -12.32 1.15 13.21
C TYR A 69 -11.08 1.77 13.83
N LEU A 70 -10.78 1.36 15.06
CA LEU A 70 -9.65 1.86 15.84
C LEU A 70 -8.76 0.71 16.28
N SER A 71 -7.46 0.89 16.07
CA SER A 71 -6.40 0.06 16.63
C SER A 71 -5.44 0.93 17.44
N PRO A 72 -4.79 0.40 18.49
CA PRO A 72 -3.63 1.04 19.09
C PRO A 72 -2.64 1.45 17.98
N PRO A 73 -2.01 2.64 18.09
CA PRO A 73 -0.98 3.05 17.14
C PRO A 73 0.19 2.06 17.10
N ILE A 74 0.91 2.08 15.99
CA ILE A 74 2.19 1.38 15.82
C ILE A 74 3.25 2.46 15.74
N PHE A 75 4.22 2.40 16.64
CA PHE A 75 5.33 3.33 16.67
C PHE A 75 6.58 2.65 16.10
N ILE A 76 7.15 3.24 15.06
CA ILE A 76 8.34 2.73 14.39
C ILE A 76 9.42 3.80 14.54
N ASP A 77 10.42 3.54 15.36
CA ASP A 77 11.58 4.40 15.50
C ASP A 77 12.64 4.00 14.48
N SER A 78 12.91 4.89 13.53
CA SER A 78 13.99 4.73 12.56
C SER A 78 14.99 5.91 12.64
N THR A 79 15.08 6.59 13.77
CA THR A 79 16.08 7.64 14.01
C THR A 79 17.50 7.07 14.09
N SER A 80 17.62 5.82 14.54
CA SER A 80 18.88 5.07 14.62
C SER A 80 19.17 4.28 13.33
N THR A 81 20.33 3.62 13.28
CA THR A 81 20.76 2.82 12.12
C THR A 81 19.80 1.67 11.79
N SER A 82 19.18 1.08 12.81
CA SER A 82 18.19 0.01 12.67
C SER A 82 16.87 0.44 13.28
N ALA A 83 15.78 0.10 12.60
CA ALA A 83 14.44 0.41 13.04
C ALA A 83 14.02 -0.48 14.22
N ALA A 84 13.26 0.10 15.14
CA ALA A 84 12.69 -0.59 16.28
C ALA A 84 11.19 -0.30 16.39
N LEU A 85 10.43 -1.30 16.84
CA LEU A 85 9.05 -1.09 17.27
C LEU A 85 9.06 -0.60 18.71
N LEU A 86 8.31 0.48 18.96
CA LEU A 86 8.13 1.02 20.29
C LEU A 86 6.71 0.73 20.79
N ASP A 87 6.58 0.42 22.07
CA ASP A 87 5.27 0.30 22.72
C ASP A 87 4.61 1.67 22.92
N ASN A 88 5.41 2.70 23.21
CA ASN A 88 4.97 4.08 23.40
C ASN A 88 6.06 5.07 22.94
N ILE A 89 5.65 6.29 22.61
CA ILE A 89 6.57 7.40 22.32
C ILE A 89 6.92 8.12 23.64
N PRO A 90 8.18 8.56 23.86
CA PRO A 90 8.52 9.44 24.98
C PRO A 90 7.73 10.75 24.93
N ASP A 91 7.28 11.25 26.09
CA ASP A 91 6.33 12.39 26.20
C ASP A 91 6.79 13.69 25.50
N ASP A 92 8.10 13.86 25.27
CA ASP A 92 8.69 15.06 24.66
C ASP A 92 9.01 14.93 23.16
N VAL A 93 8.68 13.80 22.52
CA VAL A 93 9.05 13.53 21.11
C VAL A 93 7.82 13.54 20.20
N GLN A 94 7.83 14.40 19.18
CA GLN A 94 6.83 14.36 18.12
C GLN A 94 7.26 13.46 16.97
N PRO A 95 6.38 12.56 16.46
CA PRO A 95 6.65 11.83 15.23
C PRO A 95 6.90 12.78 14.06
N GLY A 96 7.95 12.51 13.29
CA GLY A 96 8.14 13.23 12.02
C GLY A 96 7.17 12.77 10.94
N VAL A 97 6.57 11.58 11.09
CA VAL A 97 5.48 11.09 10.24
C VAL A 97 4.35 10.55 11.11
N THR A 98 3.17 11.15 11.02
CA THR A 98 1.92 10.59 11.56
C THR A 98 0.97 10.31 10.42
N VAL A 99 0.46 9.08 10.35
CA VAL A 99 -0.43 8.66 9.27
C VAL A 99 -1.51 7.72 9.77
N ASN A 100 -2.76 8.01 9.41
CA ASN A 100 -3.91 7.14 9.63
C ASN A 100 -4.36 6.52 8.32
N ILE A 101 -4.47 5.20 8.24
CA ILE A 101 -4.88 4.49 7.03
C ILE A 101 -5.57 3.18 7.41
N MET A 102 -6.60 2.80 6.65
CA MET A 102 -7.22 1.49 6.84
C MET A 102 -6.26 0.36 6.44
N PRO A 103 -6.21 -0.74 7.21
CA PRO A 103 -5.22 -1.80 7.01
C PRO A 103 -5.38 -2.55 5.68
N GLU A 104 -6.59 -2.65 5.11
CA GLU A 104 -6.83 -3.28 3.81
C GLU A 104 -6.05 -2.59 2.68
N TYR A 105 -5.88 -1.28 2.73
CA TYR A 105 -5.10 -0.56 1.71
C TYR A 105 -3.61 -0.86 1.81
N ILE A 106 -3.09 -1.11 3.02
CA ILE A 106 -1.71 -1.56 3.20
C ILE A 106 -1.56 -3.00 2.67
N LEU A 107 -2.54 -3.86 2.96
CA LEU A 107 -2.53 -5.25 2.46
C LEU A 107 -2.60 -5.30 0.94
N ASP A 108 -3.39 -4.44 0.29
CA ASP A 108 -3.40 -4.33 -1.17
C ASP A 108 -2.03 -3.95 -1.73
N VAL A 109 -1.23 -3.16 -1.01
CA VAL A 109 0.15 -2.84 -1.40
C VAL A 109 1.06 -4.06 -1.23
N ILE A 110 1.01 -4.70 -0.05
CA ILE A 110 1.82 -5.88 0.27
C ILE A 110 1.52 -7.04 -0.68
N GLU A 111 0.28 -7.15 -1.17
CA GLU A 111 -0.17 -8.20 -2.07
C GLU A 111 -0.08 -7.80 -3.55
N GLY A 112 0.45 -6.61 -3.85
CA GLY A 112 0.70 -6.15 -5.23
C GLY A 112 -0.55 -5.74 -6.01
N ARG A 113 -1.70 -5.60 -5.33
CA ARG A 113 -2.95 -5.09 -5.92
C ARG A 113 -2.98 -3.56 -6.04
N MET A 114 -2.16 -2.85 -5.28
CA MET A 114 -2.10 -1.39 -5.29
C MET A 114 -0.67 -0.88 -5.14
N HIS A 115 -0.35 0.23 -5.80
CA HIS A 115 0.94 0.88 -5.61
C HIS A 115 0.99 1.64 -4.28
N ALA A 116 2.10 1.57 -3.54
CA ALA A 116 2.26 2.18 -2.22
C ALA A 116 1.97 3.70 -2.22
N VAL A 117 2.53 4.43 -3.18
CA VAL A 117 2.31 5.88 -3.33
C VAL A 117 0.82 6.19 -3.56
N HIS A 118 0.08 5.31 -4.22
CA HIS A 118 -1.34 5.51 -4.45
C HIS A 118 -2.16 5.23 -3.18
N ALA A 119 -1.88 4.12 -2.49
CA ALA A 119 -2.53 3.76 -1.23
C ALA A 119 -2.36 4.87 -0.19
N PHE A 120 -1.11 5.23 0.13
CA PHE A 120 -0.84 6.24 1.15
C PHE A 120 -1.14 7.66 0.69
N GLY A 121 -0.95 7.98 -0.59
CA GLY A 121 -1.19 9.32 -1.13
C GLY A 121 -2.67 9.67 -1.32
N LYS A 122 -3.56 8.68 -1.49
CA LYS A 122 -5.00 8.91 -1.69
C LYS A 122 -5.90 8.37 -0.59
N ARG A 123 -5.48 7.32 0.13
CA ARG A 123 -6.33 6.65 1.14
C ARG A 123 -5.96 7.01 2.57
N ALA A 124 -4.71 7.42 2.82
CA ALA A 124 -4.30 7.84 4.15
C ALA A 124 -4.74 9.26 4.49
N LYS A 125 -4.86 9.53 5.80
CA LYS A 125 -5.19 10.82 6.40
C LYS A 125 -4.15 11.18 7.48
N PRO A 126 -3.39 12.27 7.33
CA PRO A 126 -3.23 13.05 6.11
C PRO A 126 -2.62 12.20 4.97
N PRO A 127 -2.72 12.64 3.71
CA PRO A 127 -2.01 12.01 2.60
C PRO A 127 -0.51 11.86 2.91
N CYS A 128 -0.01 10.64 2.85
CA CYS A 128 1.38 10.34 3.16
C CYS A 128 2.14 10.01 1.87
N ARG A 129 3.22 10.75 1.62
CA ARG A 129 4.11 10.60 0.45
C ARG A 129 5.55 10.48 0.92
N GLY A 130 6.42 9.97 0.06
CA GLY A 130 7.85 9.85 0.34
C GLY A 130 8.28 8.42 0.65
N SER A 131 9.31 8.28 1.48
CA SER A 131 9.99 7.01 1.75
C SER A 131 9.20 6.05 2.63
N PHE A 132 8.40 6.56 3.59
CA PHE A 132 7.64 5.70 4.51
C PHE A 132 6.65 4.76 3.79
N PRO A 133 5.75 5.23 2.89
CA PRO A 133 4.88 4.33 2.12
C PRO A 133 5.64 3.23 1.38
N MET A 134 6.83 3.52 0.86
CA MET A 134 7.61 2.57 0.07
C MET A 134 8.19 1.42 0.90
N CYS A 135 8.17 1.50 2.24
CA CYS A 135 8.54 0.38 3.12
C CYS A 135 7.58 -0.82 2.97
N PHE A 136 6.38 -0.58 2.43
CA PHE A 136 5.37 -1.62 2.18
C PHE A 136 5.42 -2.18 0.76
N ALA A 137 6.23 -1.60 -0.14
CA ALA A 137 6.30 -2.05 -1.52
C ALA A 137 6.96 -3.43 -1.64
N LEU A 138 6.39 -4.30 -2.47
CA LEU A 138 6.92 -5.65 -2.75
C LEU A 138 8.39 -5.64 -3.21
N GLY A 139 8.76 -4.65 -4.03
CA GLY A 139 10.12 -4.45 -4.53
C GLY A 139 11.08 -3.82 -3.53
N GLY A 140 10.63 -3.52 -2.31
CA GLY A 140 11.37 -2.74 -1.32
C GLY A 140 11.36 -1.24 -1.62
N ARG A 141 12.12 -0.48 -0.83
CA ARG A 141 12.31 0.95 -1.06
C ARG A 141 13.21 1.17 -2.28
N PRO A 142 12.79 2.02 -3.24
CA PRO A 142 13.65 2.37 -4.35
C PRO A 142 14.88 3.15 -3.86
N GLN A 143 15.91 3.24 -4.70
CA GLN A 143 17.09 4.04 -4.38
C GLN A 143 16.72 5.51 -4.18
N SER A 144 17.55 6.22 -3.42
CA SER A 144 17.39 7.66 -3.18
C SER A 144 17.30 8.41 -4.50
N VAL A 145 16.38 9.37 -4.57
CA VAL A 145 16.27 10.26 -5.72
C VAL A 145 17.59 11.02 -5.89
N VAL A 146 18.14 10.97 -7.10
CA VAL A 146 19.30 11.79 -7.49
C VAL A 146 18.81 12.95 -8.34
N ASN A 147 19.52 14.07 -8.32
CA ASN A 147 19.18 15.22 -9.16
C ASN A 147 19.29 14.84 -10.65
N ALA A 148 18.49 15.50 -11.49
CA ALA A 148 18.41 15.19 -12.91
C ALA A 148 19.74 15.32 -13.67
N ASP A 149 20.62 16.22 -13.23
CA ASP A 149 21.99 16.41 -13.76
C ASP A 149 22.92 15.23 -13.47
N LYS A 150 22.57 14.37 -12.50
CA LYS A 150 23.32 13.16 -12.13
C LYS A 150 22.71 11.88 -12.72
N LEU A 151 21.59 11.99 -13.45
CA LEU A 151 20.96 10.87 -14.12
C LEU A 151 21.58 10.69 -15.50
N ASP A 152 22.08 9.49 -15.79
CA ASP A 152 22.32 9.08 -17.16
C ASP A 152 20.96 8.66 -17.79
N PRO A 153 20.49 9.33 -18.85
CA PRO A 153 19.24 8.97 -19.52
C PRO A 153 19.24 7.54 -20.07
N GLN A 154 20.42 6.96 -20.36
CA GLN A 154 20.53 5.59 -20.85
C GLN A 154 20.19 4.54 -19.78
N ASP A 155 20.31 4.91 -18.51
CA ASP A 155 20.12 4.08 -17.33
C ASP A 155 18.66 4.01 -16.87
N LEU A 156 17.80 4.89 -17.41
CA LEU A 156 16.37 4.92 -17.09
C LEU A 156 15.67 3.65 -17.61
N PRO A 157 14.61 3.17 -16.90
CA PRO A 157 13.84 2.02 -17.35
C PRO A 157 13.35 2.20 -18.79
N LYS A 158 13.60 1.20 -19.63
CA LYS A 158 13.12 1.14 -21.02
C LYS A 158 12.06 0.05 -21.14
N PRO A 159 11.05 0.21 -22.02
CA PRO A 159 10.07 -0.83 -22.27
C PRO A 159 10.73 -2.16 -22.61
N THR A 160 10.51 -3.18 -21.79
CA THR A 160 11.11 -4.51 -21.95
C THR A 160 10.11 -5.62 -21.62
N GLU A 161 10.33 -6.81 -22.18
CA GLU A 161 9.62 -8.04 -21.82
C GLU A 161 10.44 -8.90 -20.83
N ASP A 162 11.71 -8.53 -20.58
CA ASP A 162 12.59 -9.24 -19.64
C ASP A 162 12.14 -8.98 -18.19
N ALA A 163 11.58 -10.03 -17.56
CA ALA A 163 11.12 -10.01 -16.19
C ALA A 163 12.24 -9.68 -15.17
N GLU A 164 13.47 -10.09 -15.42
CA GLU A 164 14.58 -9.79 -14.52
C GLU A 164 15.01 -8.32 -14.64
N GLN A 165 14.96 -7.75 -15.85
CA GLN A 165 15.13 -6.30 -16.01
C GLN A 165 14.02 -5.52 -15.33
N ILE A 166 12.76 -5.95 -15.46
CA ILE A 166 11.62 -5.31 -14.78
C ILE A 166 11.82 -5.32 -13.26
N LYS A 167 12.25 -6.45 -12.67
CA LYS A 167 12.54 -6.54 -11.24
C LYS A 167 13.66 -5.58 -10.82
N ARG A 168 14.77 -5.55 -11.57
CA ARG A 168 15.88 -4.62 -11.31
C ARG A 168 15.44 -3.17 -11.38
N ASP A 169 14.63 -2.82 -12.37
CA ASP A 169 14.13 -1.45 -12.54
C ASP A 169 13.18 -1.06 -11.41
N LEU A 170 12.28 -1.95 -11.00
CA LEU A 170 11.42 -1.73 -9.83
C LEU A 170 12.24 -1.50 -8.55
N GLN A 171 13.32 -2.25 -8.35
CA GLN A 171 14.20 -2.09 -7.18
C GLN A 171 15.02 -0.80 -7.24
N LYS A 172 15.58 -0.44 -8.41
CA LYS A 172 16.41 0.75 -8.56
C LYS A 172 15.57 2.02 -8.53
N TRP A 173 14.52 2.06 -9.34
CA TRP A 173 13.78 3.27 -9.67
C TRP A 173 12.40 3.37 -8.99
N GLY A 174 11.87 2.27 -8.47
CA GLY A 174 10.51 2.21 -7.92
C GLY A 174 9.41 2.13 -8.97
N TYR A 175 9.79 2.08 -10.25
CA TYR A 175 8.90 1.88 -11.39
C TYR A 175 9.65 1.11 -12.50
N ALA A 176 8.90 0.47 -13.38
CA ALA A 176 9.44 -0.22 -14.55
C ALA A 176 8.49 -0.09 -15.74
N MET A 177 9.00 -0.31 -16.95
CA MET A 177 8.22 -0.25 -18.18
C MET A 177 8.14 -1.65 -18.82
N VAL A 178 6.93 -2.21 -18.83
CA VAL A 178 6.68 -3.49 -19.48
C VAL A 178 6.25 -3.24 -20.92
N LYS A 179 7.00 -3.81 -21.86
CA LYS A 179 6.65 -3.77 -23.28
C LYS A 179 5.57 -4.83 -23.56
N ASN A 180 4.62 -4.49 -24.42
CA ASN A 180 3.55 -5.41 -24.86
C ASN A 180 2.76 -6.04 -23.70
N ALA A 181 2.57 -5.30 -22.60
CA ALA A 181 1.81 -5.75 -21.44
C ALA A 181 0.34 -6.06 -21.78
N LEU A 182 -0.17 -5.44 -22.85
CA LEU A 182 -1.50 -5.67 -23.41
C LEU A 182 -1.35 -6.23 -24.83
N SER A 183 -2.23 -7.16 -25.20
CA SER A 183 -2.34 -7.60 -26.59
C SER A 183 -2.91 -6.49 -27.47
N ALA A 184 -2.71 -6.59 -28.78
CA ALA A 184 -3.30 -5.64 -29.74
C ALA A 184 -4.82 -5.56 -29.59
N ASP A 185 -5.50 -6.70 -29.43
CA ASP A 185 -6.95 -6.76 -29.24
C ASP A 185 -7.40 -6.04 -27.96
N GLN A 186 -6.65 -6.21 -26.85
CA GLN A 186 -6.93 -5.50 -25.60
C GLN A 186 -6.75 -3.99 -25.75
N VAL A 187 -5.75 -3.55 -26.53
CA VAL A 187 -5.54 -2.13 -26.83
C VAL A 187 -6.71 -1.57 -27.64
N GLU A 188 -7.21 -2.29 -28.64
CA GLU A 188 -8.36 -1.85 -29.44
C GLU A 188 -9.64 -1.75 -28.62
N ILE A 189 -9.89 -2.70 -27.70
CA ILE A 189 -11.02 -2.62 -26.76
C ILE A 189 -10.92 -1.37 -25.89
N LEU A 190 -9.74 -1.05 -25.37
CA LEU A 190 -9.55 0.13 -24.52
C LEU A 190 -9.74 1.44 -25.28
N LYS A 191 -9.28 1.53 -26.53
CA LYS A 191 -9.52 2.71 -27.38
C LYS A 191 -11.02 2.96 -27.58
N ALA A 192 -11.76 1.91 -27.93
CA ALA A 192 -13.20 2.00 -28.18
C ALA A 192 -14.03 2.36 -26.93
N ALA A 193 -13.50 2.14 -25.72
CA ALA A 193 -14.19 2.46 -24.47
C ALA A 193 -13.95 3.90 -23.96
N VAL A 194 -12.94 4.59 -24.50
CA VAL A 194 -12.55 5.94 -24.06
C VAL A 194 -12.97 7.02 -25.07
N GLU A 195 -13.29 6.63 -26.31
CA GLU A 195 -13.97 7.46 -27.31
C GLU A 195 -15.49 7.45 -27.13
#